data_AF-A0A2V7I3V5-F1
#
_entry.id   AF-A0A2V7I3V5-F1
#
_cell.length_a   1.000
_cell.length_b   1.000
_cell.length_c   1.000
_cell.angle_alpha   90.00
_cell.angle_beta   90.00
_cell.angle_gamma   90.00
#
_symmetry.space_group_name_H-M   'P 1'
#
loop_
_entity.id
_entity.type
_entity.pdbx_description
1 polymer ?
#
loop_
_entity_poly.entity_id
_entity_poly.type
_entity_poly.pdbx_seq_one_letter_code
_entity_poly.pdbx_strand_id
1 'polypeptide(L)'
;GDEYLPQEQLDGYDAIEWLGKQSWSNGNVGMMGTSYSGFTCLQVAMHRPPHLKAIIPLFATDDRYTDDVHYTAGGALRALCDVPFYGMMMVCKNALPPHESVGADFAEIWEAHLQGNEPYLIPWLEHQTDGPYWRQGSLRPHYDRIECAVFIVSGWMDGYVNPTLRVFQHVAAPKKAMVGPWTHMFPEWGVPEPRIGFMAHAVRWFDYWLKGVDTGIMAEPALTLYMQEYDPPHSARNRTSGYWRAERGWPVPGHGERTLFLGPAGTLVADAIEGGSDTFAYRATVGTASRSWGGMPWLQNSADQRPDELHSLVYTTEPLTGRLEILGQPRVALAVVSTAPVANVVCKLCDVAPDGTSAMITSGTLNLTHRRSNTDPEPMRPGQAYDVEVTLDATAWVFAPGHRIRLDVSGSDWPNVWPSPYPAETTVRWGRTTRSRLILPTAPPSRPEDGPDMGKPVMPLDRYVMRAPRPRFRLVRDPIDERSWVETMTTESGSIPGEVDYSYEKRATFEACDRDPAHATIRTDHSMRIVRQGTATVADAHGRLESTGDAFHLQCGVVVTVDGTERFRRSWFRSFPRHLV
;
A
#
# COMPACT_ATOMS: atom_id res chain seq x y z
N GLY A 1 21.33 -10.32 3.92
CA GLY A 1 20.60 -10.22 2.64
C GLY A 1 19.55 -9.13 2.75
N ASP A 2 19.03 -8.66 1.63
CA ASP A 2 17.96 -7.65 1.57
C ASP A 2 16.97 -8.02 0.45
N GLU A 3 15.87 -7.29 0.31
CA GLU A 3 14.88 -7.49 -0.75
C GLU A 3 15.20 -6.73 -2.05
N TYR A 4 14.81 -7.33 -3.17
CA TYR A 4 14.91 -6.79 -4.53
C TYR A 4 16.33 -6.41 -4.94
N LEU A 5 17.32 -7.18 -4.47
CA LEU A 5 18.73 -6.95 -4.77
C LEU A 5 18.99 -6.97 -6.28
N PRO A 6 19.95 -6.18 -6.80
CA PRO A 6 20.34 -6.25 -8.20
C PRO A 6 20.68 -7.68 -8.66
N GLN A 7 21.27 -8.49 -7.77
CA GLN A 7 21.54 -9.90 -8.06
C GLN A 7 20.24 -10.69 -8.32
N GLU A 8 19.21 -10.54 -7.50
CA GLU A 8 17.92 -11.22 -7.71
C GLU A 8 17.27 -10.84 -9.05
N GLN A 9 17.41 -9.58 -9.46
CA GLN A 9 16.92 -9.11 -10.76
C GLN A 9 17.68 -9.76 -11.93
N LEU A 10 19.00 -9.92 -11.79
CA LEU A 10 19.85 -10.60 -12.77
C LEU A 10 19.62 -12.10 -12.79
N ASP A 11 19.37 -12.73 -11.63
CA ASP A 11 18.98 -14.14 -11.55
C ASP A 11 17.66 -14.37 -12.30
N GLY A 12 16.72 -13.43 -12.19
CA GLY A 12 15.50 -13.42 -12.99
C GLY A 12 15.76 -13.27 -14.49
N TYR A 13 16.69 -12.40 -14.90
CA TYR A 13 17.14 -12.32 -16.31
C TYR A 13 17.70 -13.66 -16.80
N ASP A 14 18.61 -14.27 -16.04
CA ASP A 14 19.25 -15.53 -16.40
C ASP A 14 18.25 -16.68 -16.46
N ALA A 15 17.27 -16.70 -15.55
CA ALA A 15 16.16 -17.66 -15.59
C ALA A 15 15.33 -17.52 -16.87
N ILE A 16 14.97 -16.29 -17.27
CA ILE A 16 14.24 -16.06 -18.53
C ILE A 16 15.05 -16.52 -19.75
N GLU A 17 16.33 -16.18 -19.80
CA GLU A 17 17.19 -16.57 -20.93
C GLU A 17 17.44 -18.08 -20.97
N TRP A 18 17.54 -18.73 -19.82
CA TRP A 18 17.63 -20.18 -19.74
C TRP A 18 16.34 -20.83 -20.24
N LEU A 19 15.16 -20.37 -19.76
CA LEU A 19 13.85 -20.87 -20.18
C LEU A 19 13.64 -20.70 -21.70
N GLY A 20 14.06 -19.57 -22.27
CA GLY A 20 13.94 -19.28 -23.69
C GLY A 20 14.74 -20.23 -24.60
N LYS A 21 15.84 -20.81 -24.10
CA LYS A 21 16.78 -21.65 -24.89
C LYS A 21 16.51 -23.15 -24.80
N GLN A 22 15.56 -23.59 -23.97
CA GLN A 22 15.28 -25.01 -23.81
C GLN A 22 14.60 -25.60 -25.06
N SER A 23 14.85 -26.88 -25.34
CA SER A 23 14.30 -27.57 -26.51
C SER A 23 12.77 -27.70 -26.51
N TRP A 24 12.15 -27.59 -25.33
CA TRP A 24 10.70 -27.59 -25.14
C TRP A 24 10.07 -26.19 -25.17
N SER A 25 10.89 -25.14 -25.27
CA SER A 25 10.47 -23.75 -25.34
C SER A 25 10.36 -23.28 -26.79
N ASN A 26 9.40 -22.41 -27.08
CA ASN A 26 9.29 -21.74 -28.39
C ASN A 26 10.07 -20.42 -28.44
N GLY A 27 10.87 -20.12 -27.41
CA GLY A 27 11.65 -18.88 -27.29
C GLY A 27 10.88 -17.67 -26.78
N ASN A 28 9.58 -17.79 -26.48
CA ASN A 28 8.78 -16.71 -25.92
C ASN A 28 8.40 -17.01 -24.48
N VAL A 29 8.96 -16.25 -23.54
CA VAL A 29 8.72 -16.40 -22.11
C VAL A 29 7.85 -15.24 -21.62
N GLY A 30 6.94 -15.55 -20.69
CA GLY A 30 6.12 -14.57 -19.99
C GLY A 30 6.30 -14.69 -18.48
N MET A 31 6.01 -13.61 -17.77
CA MET A 31 6.16 -13.54 -16.32
C MET A 31 4.89 -12.96 -15.68
N MET A 32 4.45 -13.53 -14.57
CA MET A 32 3.31 -13.06 -13.81
C MET A 32 3.59 -13.25 -12.33
N GLY A 33 3.15 -12.31 -11.51
CA GLY A 33 3.30 -12.41 -10.07
C GLY A 33 2.50 -11.34 -9.33
N THR A 34 2.16 -11.64 -8.09
CA THR A 34 1.54 -10.71 -7.14
C THR A 34 2.54 -10.20 -6.13
N SER A 35 2.38 -8.96 -5.66
CA SER A 35 3.21 -8.40 -4.59
C SER A 35 4.69 -8.43 -4.97
N TYR A 36 5.57 -8.89 -4.09
CA TYR A 36 6.99 -9.14 -4.36
C TYR A 36 7.26 -9.68 -5.77
N SER A 37 6.60 -10.77 -6.17
CA SER A 37 6.80 -11.37 -7.51
C SER A 37 6.29 -10.49 -8.67
N GLY A 38 5.31 -9.62 -8.41
CA GLY A 38 4.87 -8.58 -9.33
C GLY A 38 5.90 -7.45 -9.47
N PHE A 39 6.61 -7.11 -8.40
CA PHE A 39 7.72 -6.15 -8.46
C PHE A 39 8.87 -6.75 -9.26
N THR A 40 9.19 -8.02 -8.99
CA THR A 40 10.19 -8.78 -9.75
C THR A 40 9.83 -8.79 -11.24
N CYS A 41 8.54 -8.86 -11.64
CA CYS A 41 8.15 -8.76 -13.04
C CYS A 41 8.63 -7.46 -13.69
N LEU A 42 8.40 -6.31 -13.02
CA LEU A 42 8.87 -5.01 -13.51
C LEU A 42 10.40 -4.94 -13.48
N GLN A 43 11.03 -5.41 -12.41
CA GLN A 43 12.47 -5.33 -12.22
C GLN A 43 13.26 -6.18 -13.21
N VAL A 44 12.85 -7.42 -13.47
CA VAL A 44 13.45 -8.28 -14.50
C VAL A 44 13.23 -7.68 -15.89
N ALA A 45 12.04 -7.15 -16.16
CA ALA A 45 11.75 -6.51 -17.44
C ALA A 45 12.63 -5.28 -17.71
N MET A 46 13.10 -4.56 -16.69
CA MET A 46 14.04 -3.44 -16.85
C MET A 46 15.39 -3.87 -17.45
N HIS A 47 15.77 -5.13 -17.30
CA HIS A 47 17.00 -5.71 -17.88
C HIS A 47 16.82 -6.19 -19.32
N ARG A 48 15.61 -6.05 -19.88
CA ARG A 48 15.25 -6.40 -21.27
C ARG A 48 15.74 -7.80 -21.71
N PRO A 49 15.39 -8.89 -21.00
CA PRO A 49 15.75 -10.23 -21.45
C PRO A 49 15.18 -10.50 -22.86
N PRO A 50 16.01 -10.88 -23.86
CA PRO A 50 15.57 -11.11 -25.22
C PRO A 50 14.38 -12.07 -25.37
N HIS A 51 14.25 -13.07 -24.49
CA HIS A 51 13.14 -14.03 -24.53
C HIS A 51 11.89 -13.57 -23.77
N LEU A 52 11.92 -12.47 -23.01
CA LEU A 52 10.74 -11.94 -22.30
C LEU A 52 9.82 -11.17 -23.26
N LYS A 53 8.60 -11.68 -23.49
CA LYS A 53 7.65 -11.08 -24.43
C LYS A 53 6.49 -10.35 -23.78
N ALA A 54 6.08 -10.80 -22.60
CA ALA A 54 4.97 -10.19 -21.89
C ALA A 54 5.04 -10.42 -20.38
N ILE A 55 4.61 -9.43 -19.62
CA ILE A 55 4.49 -9.50 -18.16
C ILE A 55 3.07 -9.15 -17.68
N ILE A 56 2.70 -9.71 -16.53
CA ILE A 56 1.50 -9.35 -15.79
C ILE A 56 1.90 -9.05 -14.33
N PRO A 57 2.38 -7.84 -14.02
CA PRO A 57 2.63 -7.42 -12.65
C PRO A 57 1.30 -7.12 -11.94
N LEU A 58 1.00 -7.88 -10.89
CA LEU A 58 -0.17 -7.66 -10.05
C LEU A 58 0.24 -7.02 -8.71
N PHE A 59 -0.49 -5.98 -8.28
CA PHE A 59 -0.32 -5.30 -6.99
C PHE A 59 1.15 -4.97 -6.70
N ALA A 60 1.77 -4.28 -7.65
CA ALA A 60 3.20 -4.01 -7.67
C ALA A 60 3.49 -2.52 -7.74
N THR A 61 4.64 -2.09 -7.22
CA THR A 61 5.11 -0.71 -7.37
C THR A 61 6.22 -0.55 -8.42
N ASP A 62 6.22 0.61 -9.07
CA ASP A 62 7.30 1.13 -9.90
C ASP A 62 8.26 2.06 -9.11
N ASP A 63 7.99 2.32 -7.83
CA ASP A 63 8.79 3.16 -6.94
C ASP A 63 8.82 2.58 -5.51
N ARG A 64 10.00 2.09 -5.09
CA ARG A 64 10.20 1.49 -3.77
C ARG A 64 10.11 2.48 -2.60
N TYR A 65 10.44 3.75 -2.81
CA TYR A 65 10.40 4.70 -1.69
C TYR A 65 8.98 5.18 -1.43
N THR A 66 8.29 5.71 -2.45
CA THR A 66 7.03 6.44 -2.24
C THR A 66 5.79 5.55 -2.11
N ASP A 67 5.85 4.34 -2.67
CA ASP A 67 4.66 3.51 -2.86
C ASP A 67 4.83 2.09 -2.27
N ASP A 68 6.02 1.73 -1.76
CA ASP A 68 6.19 0.46 -1.05
C ASP A 68 5.78 0.51 0.42
N VAL A 69 5.89 -0.60 1.15
CA VAL A 69 5.43 -0.72 2.52
C VAL A 69 6.08 0.26 3.50
N HIS A 70 7.18 0.95 3.12
CA HIS A 70 8.07 1.72 4.00
C HIS A 70 7.69 3.20 4.18
N TYR A 71 7.65 4.01 3.11
CA TYR A 71 7.45 5.47 3.20
C TYR A 71 6.31 5.98 2.35
N THR A 72 5.40 6.76 2.94
CA THR A 72 4.33 7.41 2.19
C THR A 72 4.90 8.29 1.08
N ALA A 73 4.09 8.62 0.06
CA ALA A 73 4.53 9.49 -1.03
C ALA A 73 5.08 10.85 -0.53
N GLY A 74 4.57 11.33 0.60
CA GLY A 74 5.06 12.52 1.29
C GLY A 74 6.10 12.29 2.38
N GLY A 75 6.80 11.15 2.39
CA GLY A 75 8.00 10.91 3.20
C GLY A 75 7.76 10.50 4.66
N ALA A 76 6.51 10.28 5.09
CA ALA A 76 6.24 9.76 6.43
C ALA A 76 6.46 8.23 6.49
N LEU A 77 7.06 7.73 7.58
CA LEU A 77 7.29 6.31 7.83
C LEU A 77 5.97 5.57 8.07
N ARG A 78 5.71 4.51 7.31
CA ARG A 78 4.57 3.61 7.54
C ARG A 78 4.87 2.73 8.76
N ALA A 79 3.94 2.67 9.70
CA ALA A 79 4.09 1.93 10.94
C ALA A 79 3.38 0.56 10.90
N LEU A 80 2.17 0.47 10.35
CA LEU A 80 1.36 -0.75 10.39
C LEU A 80 1.89 -1.89 9.52
N CYS A 81 2.26 -1.59 8.27
CA CYS A 81 2.65 -2.61 7.30
C CYS A 81 4.16 -2.90 7.34
N ASP A 82 4.98 -1.85 7.35
CA ASP A 82 6.44 -1.94 7.28
C ASP A 82 7.03 -2.83 8.39
N VAL A 83 6.97 -2.33 9.63
CA VAL A 83 7.74 -2.88 10.73
C VAL A 83 7.15 -4.19 11.25
N PRO A 84 5.89 -4.21 11.74
CA PRO A 84 5.38 -5.38 12.42
C PRO A 84 4.83 -6.43 11.48
N PHE A 85 4.25 -6.06 10.35
CA PHE A 85 3.67 -7.06 9.48
C PHE A 85 4.72 -7.65 8.54
N TYR A 86 5.35 -6.83 7.70
CA TYR A 86 6.21 -7.32 6.64
C TYR A 86 7.64 -7.62 7.13
N GLY A 87 8.30 -6.66 7.79
CA GLY A 87 9.67 -6.83 8.27
C GLY A 87 9.84 -8.01 9.24
N MET A 88 9.00 -8.09 10.27
CA MET A 88 9.06 -9.21 11.23
C MET A 88 8.59 -10.55 10.64
N MET A 89 7.70 -10.53 9.64
CA MET A 89 7.37 -11.74 8.89
C MET A 89 8.58 -12.26 8.10
N MET A 90 9.38 -11.36 7.50
CA MET A 90 10.59 -11.74 6.77
C MET A 90 11.69 -12.28 7.67
N VAL A 91 11.80 -11.81 8.92
CA VAL A 91 12.71 -12.42 9.91
C VAL A 91 12.42 -13.91 10.09
N CYS A 92 11.14 -14.31 10.20
CA CYS A 92 10.76 -15.72 10.24
C CYS A 92 11.03 -16.44 8.90
N LYS A 93 10.55 -15.89 7.78
CA LYS A 93 10.65 -16.56 6.46
C LYS A 93 12.09 -16.84 6.07
N ASN A 94 12.99 -15.87 6.28
CA ASN A 94 14.40 -15.99 5.92
C ASN A 94 15.17 -16.97 6.83
N ALA A 95 14.59 -17.38 7.96
CA ALA A 95 15.16 -18.39 8.85
C ALA A 95 14.69 -19.82 8.54
N LEU A 96 13.63 -19.98 7.73
CA LEU A 96 13.14 -21.31 7.35
C LEU A 96 14.12 -22.01 6.38
N PRO A 97 14.15 -23.36 6.39
CA PRO A 97 15.04 -24.11 5.52
C PRO A 97 14.68 -23.91 4.04
N PRO A 98 15.69 -23.99 3.13
CA PRO A 98 15.44 -24.05 1.70
C PRO A 98 14.62 -25.30 1.33
N HIS A 99 14.19 -25.40 0.08
CA HIS A 99 13.55 -26.63 -0.41
C HIS A 99 14.59 -27.76 -0.56
N GLU A 100 14.19 -29.00 -0.30
CA GLU A 100 15.08 -30.17 -0.29
C GLU A 100 15.69 -30.48 -1.67
N SER A 101 15.17 -29.87 -2.74
CA SER A 101 15.72 -29.97 -4.10
C SER A 101 17.15 -29.43 -4.25
N VAL A 102 17.66 -28.66 -3.27
CA VAL A 102 19.07 -28.25 -3.25
C VAL A 102 20.04 -29.44 -3.05
N GLY A 103 19.53 -30.60 -2.63
CA GLY A 103 20.31 -31.84 -2.58
C GLY A 103 21.34 -31.88 -1.45
N ALA A 104 22.53 -32.43 -1.73
CA ALA A 104 23.55 -32.74 -0.72
C ALA A 104 24.02 -31.52 0.09
N ASP A 105 23.93 -30.32 -0.51
CA ASP A 105 24.42 -29.07 0.07
C ASP A 105 23.38 -28.40 1.00
N PHE A 106 22.21 -29.02 1.19
CA PHE A 106 21.09 -28.46 1.96
C PHE A 106 21.50 -27.90 3.32
N ALA A 107 22.24 -28.69 4.11
CA ALA A 107 22.59 -28.32 5.47
C ALA A 107 23.59 -27.16 5.50
N GLU A 108 24.56 -27.15 4.57
CA GLU A 108 25.56 -26.10 4.45
C GLU A 108 24.92 -24.79 4.00
N ILE A 109 24.07 -24.83 2.95
CA ILE A 109 23.34 -23.68 2.44
C ILE A 109 22.44 -23.09 3.53
N TRP A 110 21.69 -23.93 4.25
CA TRP A 110 20.81 -23.44 5.30
C TRP A 110 21.58 -22.82 6.47
N GLU A 111 22.67 -23.45 6.93
CA GLU A 111 23.52 -22.88 7.96
C GLU A 111 24.12 -21.53 7.50
N ALA A 112 24.63 -21.46 6.27
CA ALA A 112 25.13 -20.20 5.70
C ALA A 112 24.04 -19.13 5.64
N HIS A 113 22.81 -19.47 5.26
CA HIS A 113 21.67 -18.55 5.28
C HIS A 113 21.38 -18.06 6.70
N LEU A 114 21.30 -18.93 7.70
CA LEU A 114 21.03 -18.54 9.09
C LEU A 114 22.12 -17.59 9.62
N GLN A 115 23.39 -17.90 9.36
CA GLN A 115 24.52 -17.07 9.78
C GLN A 115 24.62 -15.74 9.01
N GLY A 116 24.21 -15.72 7.73
CA GLY A 116 24.21 -14.53 6.88
C GLY A 116 22.92 -13.70 6.93
N ASN A 117 21.87 -14.19 7.59
CA ASN A 117 20.58 -13.52 7.66
C ASN A 117 20.68 -12.27 8.54
N GLU A 118 20.27 -11.14 7.99
CA GLU A 118 20.09 -9.89 8.73
C GLU A 118 18.67 -9.37 8.46
N PRO A 119 17.97 -8.85 9.47
CA PRO A 119 16.63 -8.30 9.30
C PRO A 119 16.65 -7.14 8.30
N TYR A 120 15.75 -7.18 7.30
CA TYR A 120 15.59 -6.10 6.33
C TYR A 120 15.23 -4.76 7.01
N LEU A 121 14.62 -4.80 8.21
CA LEU A 121 14.34 -3.64 9.03
C LEU A 121 15.57 -2.76 9.32
N ILE A 122 16.78 -3.34 9.37
CA ILE A 122 18.01 -2.60 9.64
C ILE A 122 18.30 -1.63 8.49
N PRO A 123 18.54 -2.08 7.24
CA PRO A 123 18.79 -1.15 6.13
C PRO A 123 17.61 -0.21 5.87
N TRP A 124 16.36 -0.62 6.09
CA TRP A 124 15.20 0.30 5.94
C TRP A 124 15.28 1.48 6.91
N LEU A 125 15.62 1.25 8.18
CA LEU A 125 15.76 2.31 9.19
C LEU A 125 17.06 3.13 9.02
N GLU A 126 18.07 2.60 8.34
CA GLU A 126 19.28 3.34 7.93
C GLU A 126 19.01 4.29 6.76
N HIS A 127 18.04 3.98 5.90
CA HIS A 127 17.75 4.71 4.67
C HIS A 127 16.42 5.47 4.70
N GLN A 128 16.31 6.44 5.60
CA GLN A 128 15.05 7.18 5.85
C GLN A 128 14.62 8.18 4.75
N THR A 129 15.46 8.40 3.73
CA THR A 129 15.19 9.31 2.60
C THR A 129 15.29 8.59 1.26
N ASP A 130 14.66 9.14 0.23
CA ASP A 130 14.81 8.64 -1.14
C ASP A 130 16.29 8.76 -1.56
N GLY A 131 16.84 7.69 -2.14
CA GLY A 131 18.24 7.63 -2.50
C GLY A 131 18.61 6.37 -3.29
N PRO A 132 19.91 6.16 -3.57
CA PRO A 132 20.40 5.04 -4.36
C PRO A 132 19.93 3.67 -3.84
N TYR A 133 19.82 3.52 -2.52
CA TYR A 133 19.32 2.30 -1.88
C TYR A 133 17.94 1.88 -2.37
N TRP A 134 16.99 2.81 -2.41
CA TRP A 134 15.62 2.54 -2.89
C TRP A 134 15.57 2.41 -4.42
N ARG A 135 16.30 3.29 -5.12
CA ARG A 135 16.24 3.44 -6.58
C ARG A 135 16.74 2.22 -7.36
N GLN A 136 17.56 1.37 -6.76
CA GLN A 136 18.07 0.15 -7.43
C GLN A 136 16.97 -0.85 -7.81
N GLY A 137 15.80 -0.80 -7.15
CA GLY A 137 14.65 -1.66 -7.42
C GLY A 137 13.43 -0.92 -7.96
N SER A 138 13.56 0.36 -8.31
CA SER A 138 12.48 1.21 -8.83
C SER A 138 12.54 1.31 -10.35
N LEU A 139 11.39 1.17 -11.01
CA LEU A 139 11.24 1.44 -12.44
C LEU A 139 11.20 2.94 -12.73
N ARG A 140 10.61 3.74 -11.84
CA ARG A 140 10.52 5.19 -11.98
C ARG A 140 11.91 5.84 -11.83
N PRO A 141 12.28 6.81 -12.69
CA PRO A 141 11.52 7.39 -13.82
C PRO A 141 11.81 6.72 -15.19
N HIS A 142 12.49 5.58 -15.22
CA HIS A 142 13.05 4.93 -16.42
C HIS A 142 12.09 3.94 -17.09
N TYR A 143 10.87 4.38 -17.42
CA TYR A 143 9.86 3.55 -18.08
C TYR A 143 10.28 3.06 -19.48
N ASP A 144 11.25 3.73 -20.11
CA ASP A 144 11.89 3.33 -21.37
C ASP A 144 12.66 2.00 -21.27
N ARG A 145 12.91 1.51 -20.05
CA ARG A 145 13.52 0.20 -19.80
C ARG A 145 12.60 -0.99 -20.06
N ILE A 146 11.30 -0.76 -20.22
CA ILE A 146 10.33 -1.82 -20.49
C ILE A 146 10.03 -1.89 -21.99
N GLU A 147 10.41 -3.00 -22.61
CA GLU A 147 10.16 -3.26 -24.05
C GLU A 147 9.11 -4.36 -24.29
N CYS A 148 8.98 -5.29 -23.34
CA CYS A 148 7.97 -6.35 -23.39
C CYS A 148 6.56 -5.79 -23.13
N ALA A 149 5.52 -6.52 -23.55
CA ALA A 149 4.15 -6.09 -23.32
C ALA A 149 3.79 -6.15 -21.83
N VAL A 150 3.04 -5.15 -21.32
CA VAL A 150 2.70 -5.04 -19.89
C VAL A 150 1.19 -5.09 -19.67
N PHE A 151 0.71 -6.03 -18.86
CA PHE A 151 -0.65 -6.00 -18.33
C PHE A 151 -0.63 -5.80 -16.82
N ILE A 152 -0.71 -4.55 -16.37
CA ILE A 152 -0.66 -4.22 -14.94
C ILE A 152 -2.04 -4.35 -14.28
N VAL A 153 -2.09 -4.97 -13.10
CA VAL A 153 -3.34 -5.24 -12.38
C VAL A 153 -3.22 -4.77 -10.93
N SER A 154 -4.22 -4.08 -10.40
CA SER A 154 -4.26 -3.67 -8.99
C SER A 154 -5.70 -3.58 -8.47
N GLY A 155 -5.88 -3.04 -7.27
CA GLY A 155 -7.17 -2.83 -6.64
C GLY A 155 -7.25 -1.53 -5.85
N TRP A 156 -8.44 -0.93 -5.76
CA TRP A 156 -8.65 0.35 -5.06
C TRP A 156 -8.50 0.27 -3.54
N MET A 157 -8.59 -0.94 -2.98
CA MET A 157 -8.38 -1.21 -1.55
C MET A 157 -6.97 -1.76 -1.27
N ASP A 158 -6.10 -1.79 -2.28
CA ASP A 158 -4.70 -2.19 -2.17
C ASP A 158 -3.77 -1.00 -1.84
N GLY A 159 -2.55 -1.31 -1.38
CA GLY A 159 -1.50 -0.33 -1.10
C GLY A 159 -0.77 0.17 -2.36
N TYR A 160 -0.76 -0.62 -3.43
CA TYR A 160 -0.05 -0.36 -4.68
C TYR A 160 -1.00 0.10 -5.80
N VAL A 161 -1.88 1.05 -5.46
CA VAL A 161 -2.91 1.56 -6.39
C VAL A 161 -2.34 2.60 -7.37
N ASN A 162 -1.49 3.51 -6.89
CA ASN A 162 -0.91 4.61 -7.69
C ASN A 162 -0.04 4.13 -8.88
N PRO A 163 0.82 3.10 -8.71
CA PRO A 163 1.67 2.59 -9.79
C PRO A 163 0.89 2.19 -11.04
N THR A 164 -0.36 1.71 -10.91
CA THR A 164 -1.11 1.16 -12.06
C THR A 164 -1.37 2.20 -13.13
N LEU A 165 -1.97 3.35 -12.76
CA LEU A 165 -2.22 4.43 -13.71
C LEU A 165 -0.93 5.08 -14.19
N ARG A 166 0.08 5.18 -13.31
CA ARG A 166 1.38 5.79 -13.62
C ARG A 166 2.20 4.97 -14.61
N VAL A 167 2.34 3.67 -14.40
CA VAL A 167 3.00 2.74 -15.34
C VAL A 167 2.24 2.71 -16.67
N PHE A 168 0.91 2.62 -16.62
CA PHE A 168 0.08 2.65 -17.83
C PHE A 168 0.24 3.97 -18.59
N GLN A 169 0.42 5.11 -17.91
CA GLN A 169 0.65 6.40 -18.56
C GLN A 169 2.01 6.45 -19.28
N HIS A 170 3.08 5.98 -18.64
CA HIS A 170 4.45 6.26 -19.09
C HIS A 170 5.12 5.14 -19.90
N VAL A 171 4.72 3.88 -19.75
CA VAL A 171 5.28 2.79 -20.56
C VAL A 171 4.84 2.95 -22.02
N ALA A 172 5.79 2.92 -22.96
CA ALA A 172 5.51 3.02 -24.40
C ALA A 172 5.22 1.65 -25.05
N ALA A 173 5.67 0.57 -24.42
CA ALA A 173 5.40 -0.79 -24.87
C ALA A 173 3.89 -1.11 -24.91
N PRO A 174 3.46 -2.12 -25.69
CA PRO A 174 2.07 -2.56 -25.71
C PRO A 174 1.57 -2.83 -24.30
N LYS A 175 0.41 -2.27 -23.94
CA LYS A 175 -0.04 -2.22 -22.55
C LYS A 175 -1.53 -2.39 -22.35
N LYS A 176 -1.89 -3.00 -21.23
CA LYS A 176 -3.23 -3.00 -20.63
C LYS A 176 -3.14 -2.73 -19.13
N ALA A 177 -4.21 -2.20 -18.54
CA ALA A 177 -4.32 -1.99 -17.11
C ALA A 177 -5.71 -2.41 -16.60
N MET A 178 -5.75 -2.99 -15.41
CA MET A 178 -6.98 -3.36 -14.71
C MET A 178 -6.94 -2.95 -13.24
N VAL A 179 -7.99 -2.27 -12.76
CA VAL A 179 -8.13 -1.96 -11.34
C VAL A 179 -9.52 -2.34 -10.86
N GLY A 180 -9.61 -3.30 -9.94
CA GLY A 180 -10.86 -3.70 -9.29
C GLY A 180 -11.05 -3.09 -7.91
N PRO A 181 -12.11 -3.45 -7.18
CA PRO A 181 -12.34 -2.98 -5.80
C PRO A 181 -11.49 -3.70 -4.75
N TRP A 182 -10.55 -4.56 -5.16
CA TRP A 182 -9.92 -5.55 -4.29
C TRP A 182 -8.82 -4.99 -3.38
N THR A 183 -8.58 -5.69 -2.28
CA THR A 183 -7.37 -5.61 -1.45
C THR A 183 -6.23 -6.41 -2.10
N HIS A 184 -5.10 -6.54 -1.40
CA HIS A 184 -3.86 -7.17 -1.88
C HIS A 184 -3.96 -8.69 -2.14
N MET A 185 -4.70 -9.09 -3.18
CA MET A 185 -4.96 -10.49 -3.52
C MET A 185 -5.40 -10.66 -4.98
N PHE A 186 -5.18 -11.85 -5.57
CA PHE A 186 -5.61 -12.11 -6.95
C PHE A 186 -7.10 -11.76 -7.18
N PRO A 187 -7.46 -11.17 -8.33
CA PRO A 187 -8.84 -10.77 -8.62
C PRO A 187 -9.89 -11.91 -8.55
N GLU A 188 -9.45 -13.15 -8.78
CA GLU A 188 -10.25 -14.38 -8.62
C GLU A 188 -10.70 -14.61 -7.16
N TRP A 189 -9.91 -14.14 -6.20
CA TRP A 189 -10.16 -14.24 -4.76
C TRP A 189 -10.53 -12.90 -4.13
N GLY A 190 -10.57 -11.84 -4.95
CA GLY A 190 -10.77 -10.46 -4.55
C GLY A 190 -11.81 -10.26 -3.44
N VAL A 191 -11.39 -9.49 -2.44
CA VAL A 191 -12.24 -8.93 -1.39
C VAL A 191 -11.94 -7.44 -1.34
N PRO A 192 -12.94 -6.56 -1.25
CA PRO A 192 -14.36 -6.84 -1.46
C PRO A 192 -14.68 -7.32 -2.89
N GLU A 193 -15.83 -8.00 -3.02
CA GLU A 193 -16.46 -8.32 -4.32
C GLU A 193 -16.83 -7.06 -5.12
N PRO A 194 -17.04 -7.15 -6.45
CA PRO A 194 -17.06 -8.36 -7.29
C PRO A 194 -15.68 -8.96 -7.61
N ARG A 195 -15.61 -10.29 -7.58
CA ARG A 195 -14.52 -11.08 -8.16
C ARG A 195 -14.74 -11.28 -9.66
N ILE A 196 -13.67 -11.58 -10.38
CA ILE A 196 -13.72 -11.74 -11.84
C ILE A 196 -12.99 -13.01 -12.29
N GLY A 197 -13.27 -13.44 -13.52
CA GLY A 197 -12.57 -14.53 -14.21
C GLY A 197 -11.20 -14.11 -14.74
N PHE A 198 -10.36 -13.50 -13.89
CA PHE A 198 -9.05 -12.94 -14.28
C PHE A 198 -8.14 -13.95 -14.97
N MET A 199 -8.16 -15.22 -14.58
CA MET A 199 -7.24 -16.19 -15.18
C MET A 199 -7.50 -16.39 -16.69
N ALA A 200 -8.75 -16.23 -17.13
CA ALA A 200 -9.09 -16.24 -18.56
C ALA A 200 -8.46 -15.05 -19.30
N HIS A 201 -8.40 -13.87 -18.68
CA HIS A 201 -7.73 -12.69 -19.26
C HIS A 201 -6.20 -12.90 -19.35
N ALA A 202 -5.59 -13.47 -18.30
CA ALA A 202 -4.16 -13.77 -18.29
C ALA A 202 -3.78 -14.79 -19.38
N VAL A 203 -4.57 -15.85 -19.55
CA VAL A 203 -4.36 -16.84 -20.63
C VAL A 203 -4.47 -16.19 -22.00
N ARG A 204 -5.50 -15.37 -22.26
CA ARG A 204 -5.67 -14.67 -23.55
C ARG A 204 -4.52 -13.71 -23.86
N TRP A 205 -3.99 -13.04 -22.83
CA TRP A 205 -2.82 -12.17 -22.94
C TRP A 205 -1.57 -12.96 -23.34
N PHE A 206 -1.30 -14.07 -22.65
CA PHE A 206 -0.13 -14.88 -22.94
C PHE A 206 -0.25 -15.65 -24.26
N ASP A 207 -1.44 -16.14 -24.63
CA ASP A 207 -1.67 -16.77 -25.93
C ASP A 207 -1.36 -15.80 -27.09
N TYR A 208 -1.71 -14.52 -26.94
CA TYR A 208 -1.38 -13.50 -27.92
C TYR A 208 0.13 -13.26 -28.03
N TRP A 209 0.80 -12.96 -26.91
CA TRP A 209 2.21 -12.55 -26.94
C TRP A 209 3.22 -13.69 -27.04
N LEU A 210 2.90 -14.88 -26.52
CA LEU A 210 3.83 -16.00 -26.47
C LEU A 210 3.57 -17.03 -27.58
N LYS A 211 2.32 -17.16 -28.04
CA LYS A 211 1.93 -18.16 -29.05
C LYS A 211 1.53 -17.56 -30.40
N GLY A 212 1.38 -16.22 -30.49
CA GLY A 212 0.94 -15.56 -31.72
C GLY A 212 -0.52 -15.84 -32.09
N VAL A 213 -1.35 -16.23 -31.12
CA VAL A 213 -2.77 -16.49 -31.33
C VAL A 213 -3.55 -15.19 -31.20
N ASP A 214 -4.29 -14.80 -32.24
CA ASP A 214 -5.18 -13.63 -32.14
C ASP A 214 -6.38 -13.94 -31.23
N THR A 215 -6.27 -13.53 -29.97
CA THR A 215 -7.34 -13.66 -28.97
C THR A 215 -8.27 -12.45 -28.93
N GLY A 216 -8.03 -11.43 -29.77
CA GLY A 216 -8.75 -10.15 -29.75
C GLY A 216 -8.41 -9.23 -28.57
N ILE A 217 -7.55 -9.64 -27.63
CA ILE A 217 -7.28 -8.91 -26.38
C ILE A 217 -6.71 -7.51 -26.60
N MET A 218 -5.98 -7.30 -27.70
CA MET A 218 -5.42 -5.99 -28.07
C MET A 218 -6.42 -5.06 -28.78
N ALA A 219 -7.56 -5.58 -29.28
CA ALA A 219 -8.63 -4.77 -29.86
C ALA A 219 -9.57 -4.18 -28.79
N GLU A 220 -9.65 -4.85 -27.63
CA GLU A 220 -10.40 -4.41 -26.46
C GLU A 220 -9.83 -3.12 -25.86
N PRO A 221 -10.63 -2.37 -25.07
CA PRO A 221 -10.14 -1.23 -24.30
C PRO A 221 -8.89 -1.58 -23.48
N ALA A 222 -7.92 -0.66 -23.45
CA ALA A 222 -6.63 -0.86 -22.81
C ALA A 222 -6.67 -0.66 -21.29
N LEU A 223 -7.69 0.03 -20.78
CA LEU A 223 -7.84 0.37 -19.37
C LEU A 223 -9.22 -0.08 -18.89
N THR A 224 -9.27 -0.94 -17.87
CA THR A 224 -10.52 -1.41 -17.24
C THR A 224 -10.50 -1.09 -15.75
N LEU A 225 -11.51 -0.39 -15.25
CA LEU A 225 -11.53 0.18 -13.91
C LEU A 225 -12.89 -0.07 -13.26
N TYR A 226 -12.91 -0.41 -11.98
CA TYR A 226 -14.17 -0.51 -11.23
C TYR A 226 -14.53 0.86 -10.62
N MET A 227 -15.60 1.49 -11.09
CA MET A 227 -16.13 2.72 -10.50
C MET A 227 -16.89 2.37 -9.22
N GLN A 228 -16.40 2.84 -8.08
CA GLN A 228 -17.01 2.55 -6.78
C GLN A 228 -18.13 3.55 -6.46
N GLU A 229 -19.17 3.04 -5.81
CA GLU A 229 -20.28 3.83 -5.29
C GLU A 229 -20.32 3.75 -3.76
N TYR A 230 -21.10 4.64 -3.15
CA TYR A 230 -21.25 4.66 -1.71
C TYR A 230 -21.82 3.34 -1.16
N ASP A 231 -21.12 2.80 -0.17
CA ASP A 231 -21.64 1.81 0.76
C ASP A 231 -21.45 2.34 2.19
N PRO A 232 -22.36 2.05 3.13
CA PRO A 232 -22.15 2.35 4.53
C PRO A 232 -20.78 1.83 5.02
N PRO A 233 -19.98 2.66 5.70
CA PRO A 233 -18.62 2.31 6.07
C PRO A 233 -18.62 1.20 7.13
N HIS A 234 -17.92 0.11 6.82
CA HIS A 234 -17.77 -1.04 7.71
C HIS A 234 -16.43 -1.71 7.46
N SER A 235 -15.60 -1.86 8.49
CA SER A 235 -14.19 -2.27 8.32
C SER A 235 -13.99 -3.67 7.73
N ALA A 236 -15.00 -4.54 7.85
CA ALA A 236 -15.00 -5.89 7.28
C ALA A 236 -16.01 -6.04 6.13
N ARG A 237 -16.29 -4.96 5.40
CA ARG A 237 -17.15 -5.00 4.22
C ARG A 237 -16.57 -5.95 3.17
N ASN A 238 -17.37 -6.90 2.71
CA ASN A 238 -16.97 -7.96 1.79
C ASN A 238 -17.41 -7.72 0.33
N ARG A 239 -18.16 -6.64 0.07
CA ARG A 239 -18.63 -6.27 -1.25
C ARG A 239 -18.64 -4.75 -1.39
N THR A 240 -18.25 -4.27 -2.57
CA THR A 240 -18.28 -2.85 -2.92
C THR A 240 -19.25 -2.62 -4.07
N SER A 241 -20.20 -1.72 -3.85
CA SER A 241 -21.14 -1.26 -4.88
C SER A 241 -20.41 -0.48 -5.97
N GLY A 242 -20.89 -0.58 -7.21
CA GLY A 242 -20.21 0.01 -8.35
C GLY A 242 -20.43 -0.75 -9.66
N TYR A 243 -19.62 -0.41 -10.65
CA TYR A 243 -19.69 -0.98 -12.00
C TYR A 243 -18.35 -0.88 -12.73
N TRP A 244 -18.15 -1.71 -13.76
CA TRP A 244 -16.94 -1.66 -14.57
C TRP A 244 -17.02 -0.57 -15.64
N ARG A 245 -15.92 0.16 -15.81
CA ARG A 245 -15.69 1.15 -16.86
C ARG A 245 -14.50 0.69 -17.70
N ALA A 246 -14.60 0.81 -19.02
CA ALA A 246 -13.52 0.46 -19.93
C ALA A 246 -13.18 1.61 -20.89
N GLU A 247 -11.89 1.85 -21.09
CA GLU A 247 -11.36 3.03 -21.75
C GLU A 247 -10.16 2.67 -22.65
N ARG A 248 -9.96 3.44 -23.73
CA ARG A 248 -8.85 3.19 -24.66
C ARG A 248 -7.54 3.84 -24.22
N GLY A 249 -7.58 4.81 -23.32
CA GLY A 249 -6.41 5.57 -22.89
C GLY A 249 -6.58 6.24 -21.55
N TRP A 250 -5.47 6.78 -21.05
CA TRP A 250 -5.39 7.54 -19.81
C TRP A 250 -4.59 8.84 -20.06
N PRO A 251 -5.08 10.01 -19.62
CA PRO A 251 -6.40 10.25 -19.01
C PRO A 251 -7.57 9.91 -19.93
N VAL A 252 -8.74 9.66 -19.35
CA VAL A 252 -9.95 9.36 -20.12
C VAL A 252 -10.39 10.59 -20.93
N PRO A 253 -11.03 10.45 -22.11
CA PRO A 253 -11.55 11.59 -22.84
C PRO A 253 -12.50 12.43 -21.99
N GLY A 254 -12.32 13.76 -21.98
CA GLY A 254 -13.13 14.68 -21.17
C GLY A 254 -12.75 14.74 -19.68
N HIS A 255 -11.64 14.12 -19.28
CA HIS A 255 -11.08 14.26 -17.95
C HIS A 255 -10.78 15.73 -17.62
N GLY A 256 -11.09 16.15 -16.39
CA GLY A 256 -10.94 17.52 -15.95
C GLY A 256 -10.65 17.62 -14.46
N GLU A 257 -10.72 18.83 -13.94
CA GLU A 257 -10.55 19.10 -12.51
C GLU A 257 -11.72 19.92 -11.97
N ARG A 258 -12.14 19.61 -10.73
CA ARG A 258 -13.03 20.45 -9.94
C ARG A 258 -12.28 20.93 -8.71
N THR A 259 -12.15 22.25 -8.58
CA THR A 259 -11.53 22.89 -7.42
C THR A 259 -12.59 23.31 -6.41
N LEU A 260 -12.34 23.05 -5.14
CA LEU A 260 -13.15 23.46 -3.99
C LEU A 260 -12.24 24.15 -2.97
N PHE A 261 -12.54 25.39 -2.63
CA PHE A 261 -11.79 26.18 -1.67
C PHE A 261 -12.32 25.97 -0.25
N LEU A 262 -11.40 25.93 0.71
CA LEU A 262 -11.72 25.89 2.13
C LEU A 262 -12.30 27.25 2.56
N GLY A 263 -13.26 27.23 3.49
CA GLY A 263 -13.92 28.43 3.98
C GLY A 263 -14.37 28.37 5.45
N PRO A 264 -15.01 29.46 5.96
CA PRO A 264 -15.37 29.59 7.36
C PRO A 264 -16.33 28.49 7.77
N ALA A 265 -16.27 28.15 9.06
CA ALA A 265 -17.11 27.14 9.68
C ALA A 265 -17.06 25.78 8.96
N GLY A 266 -15.90 25.41 8.38
CA GLY A 266 -15.70 24.09 7.79
C GLY A 266 -16.43 23.88 6.47
N THR A 267 -16.48 24.90 5.61
CA THR A 267 -17.16 24.82 4.30
C THR A 267 -16.17 24.52 3.16
N LEU A 268 -16.64 23.79 2.14
CA LEU A 268 -16.00 23.68 0.83
C LEU A 268 -16.87 24.37 -0.23
N VAL A 269 -16.31 25.38 -0.89
CA VAL A 269 -17.04 26.25 -1.83
C VAL A 269 -16.34 26.35 -3.19
N ALA A 270 -17.08 26.67 -4.24
CA ALA A 270 -16.53 26.73 -5.61
C ALA A 270 -15.58 27.93 -5.83
N ASP A 271 -15.84 29.05 -5.14
CA ASP A 271 -15.09 30.30 -5.30
C ASP A 271 -14.29 30.62 -4.05
N ALA A 272 -13.08 31.15 -4.23
CA ALA A 272 -12.27 31.63 -3.12
C ALA A 272 -12.92 32.86 -2.45
N ILE A 273 -13.06 32.77 -1.14
CA ILE A 273 -13.70 33.77 -0.29
C ILE A 273 -12.67 34.59 0.51
N GLU A 274 -13.16 35.48 1.38
CA GLU A 274 -12.31 36.22 2.31
C GLU A 274 -11.47 35.28 3.19
N GLY A 275 -10.29 35.73 3.63
CA GLY A 275 -9.34 34.87 4.31
C GLY A 275 -9.67 34.58 5.76
N GLY A 276 -9.15 33.46 6.25
CA GLY A 276 -9.25 33.01 7.63
C GLY A 276 -8.30 31.84 7.89
N SER A 277 -8.45 31.21 9.05
CA SER A 277 -7.65 30.06 9.42
C SER A 277 -8.32 29.23 10.49
N ASP A 278 -8.07 27.92 10.47
CA ASP A 278 -8.49 26.99 11.51
C ASP A 278 -7.26 26.26 12.06
N THR A 279 -7.28 25.92 13.35
CA THR A 279 -6.17 25.27 14.04
C THR A 279 -6.64 24.00 14.72
N PHE A 280 -5.83 22.94 14.65
CA PHE A 280 -6.01 21.72 15.42
C PHE A 280 -4.76 21.42 16.25
N ALA A 281 -4.97 20.78 17.40
CA ALA A 281 -3.90 20.21 18.21
C ALA A 281 -3.55 18.82 17.68
N TYR A 282 -2.25 18.53 17.58
CA TYR A 282 -1.77 17.24 17.17
C TYR A 282 -2.12 16.16 18.22
N ARG A 283 -2.68 15.06 17.73
CA ARG A 283 -2.99 13.85 18.51
C ARG A 283 -2.43 12.64 17.77
N ALA A 284 -1.48 11.97 18.40
CA ALA A 284 -0.82 10.80 17.82
C ALA A 284 -1.82 9.67 17.55
N THR A 285 -2.88 9.57 18.34
CA THR A 285 -3.85 8.48 18.28
C THR A 285 -4.98 8.63 17.24
N VAL A 286 -4.98 9.72 16.45
CA VAL A 286 -5.92 9.92 15.33
C VAL A 286 -5.58 8.99 14.16
N GLY A 287 -6.59 8.41 13.51
CA GLY A 287 -6.42 7.49 12.37
C GLY A 287 -7.01 6.10 12.62
N THR A 288 -7.50 5.83 13.83
CA THR A 288 -7.99 4.50 14.22
C THR A 288 -9.25 4.05 13.47
N ALA A 289 -9.94 4.95 12.78
CA ALA A 289 -11.05 4.63 11.89
C ALA A 289 -10.62 4.46 10.41
N SER A 290 -9.38 4.80 10.06
CA SER A 290 -8.83 4.62 8.71
C SER A 290 -8.80 3.14 8.30
N ARG A 291 -8.78 2.89 6.99
CA ARG A 291 -8.42 1.57 6.45
C ARG A 291 -6.93 1.33 6.64
N SER A 292 -6.52 0.07 6.74
CA SER A 292 -5.10 -0.27 6.72
C SER A 292 -4.50 -0.06 5.32
N TRP A 293 -3.28 0.47 5.24
CA TRP A 293 -2.55 0.47 3.97
C TRP A 293 -2.34 -0.98 3.51
N GLY A 294 -2.66 -1.29 2.24
CA GLY A 294 -2.60 -2.66 1.71
C GLY A 294 -3.87 -3.49 1.88
N GLY A 295 -4.91 -2.98 2.56
CA GLY A 295 -6.12 -3.76 2.81
C GLY A 295 -5.80 -5.03 3.61
N MET A 296 -4.98 -4.87 4.64
CA MET A 296 -4.50 -5.94 5.53
C MET A 296 -5.67 -6.74 6.09
N PRO A 297 -5.45 -7.98 6.58
CA PRO A 297 -6.54 -8.81 7.11
C PRO A 297 -7.45 -8.09 8.12
N TRP A 298 -6.88 -7.14 8.87
CA TRP A 298 -7.58 -6.16 9.71
C TRP A 298 -7.76 -4.82 9.00
N LEU A 299 -8.93 -4.22 9.21
CA LEU A 299 -9.27 -2.91 8.65
C LEU A 299 -9.14 -2.88 7.11
N GLN A 300 -9.54 -3.97 6.44
CA GLN A 300 -9.58 -4.07 4.97
C GLN A 300 -10.30 -2.88 4.33
N ASN A 301 -11.32 -2.36 5.02
CA ASN A 301 -12.02 -1.14 4.68
C ASN A 301 -11.97 -0.16 5.86
N SER A 302 -12.28 1.10 5.60
CA SER A 302 -12.42 2.11 6.64
C SER A 302 -13.67 1.88 7.48
N ALA A 303 -13.58 2.21 8.77
CA ALA A 303 -14.77 2.46 9.57
C ALA A 303 -15.38 3.82 9.21
N ASP A 304 -16.51 4.14 9.84
CA ASP A 304 -17.05 5.50 9.84
C ASP A 304 -15.99 6.48 10.37
N GLN A 305 -15.73 7.56 9.63
CA GLN A 305 -14.66 8.51 9.96
C GLN A 305 -14.99 9.46 11.11
N ARG A 306 -16.25 9.58 11.53
CA ARG A 306 -16.66 10.51 12.60
C ARG A 306 -15.80 10.49 13.88
N PRO A 307 -15.29 9.35 14.38
CA PRO A 307 -14.38 9.32 15.52
C PRO A 307 -13.03 10.01 15.28
N ASP A 308 -12.48 9.95 14.07
CA ASP A 308 -11.24 10.64 13.71
C ASP A 308 -11.52 12.11 13.36
N GLU A 309 -12.65 12.40 12.72
CA GLU A 309 -13.09 13.76 12.37
C GLU A 309 -13.27 14.67 13.60
N LEU A 310 -13.59 14.10 14.77
CA LEU A 310 -13.69 14.82 16.04
C LEU A 310 -12.37 15.54 16.43
N HIS A 311 -11.24 15.04 15.95
CA HIS A 311 -9.91 15.54 16.27
C HIS A 311 -9.20 16.16 15.06
N SER A 312 -9.97 16.47 14.02
CA SER A 312 -9.45 16.93 12.74
C SER A 312 -10.24 18.14 12.23
N LEU A 313 -9.64 18.91 11.32
CA LEU A 313 -10.37 19.97 10.63
C LEU A 313 -11.21 19.36 9.51
N VAL A 314 -12.51 19.62 9.52
CA VAL A 314 -13.44 19.11 8.49
C VAL A 314 -13.99 20.24 7.63
N TYR A 315 -13.84 20.10 6.31
CA TYR A 315 -14.40 21.02 5.32
C TYR A 315 -15.38 20.26 4.43
N THR A 316 -16.64 20.71 4.36
CA THR A 316 -17.72 19.96 3.70
C THR A 316 -18.50 20.84 2.72
N THR A 317 -18.90 20.28 1.57
CA THR A 317 -19.77 20.97 0.61
C THR A 317 -21.23 21.01 1.07
N GLU A 318 -22.05 21.84 0.42
CA GLU A 318 -23.49 21.58 0.35
C GLU A 318 -23.80 20.23 -0.31
N PRO A 319 -24.99 19.63 -0.10
CA PRO A 319 -25.37 18.40 -0.77
C PRO A 319 -25.25 18.57 -2.28
N LEU A 320 -24.67 17.58 -2.94
CA LEU A 320 -24.54 17.60 -4.39
C LEU A 320 -25.93 17.54 -5.03
N THR A 321 -26.18 18.43 -5.98
CA THR A 321 -27.43 18.44 -6.75
C THR A 321 -27.46 17.38 -7.83
N GLY A 322 -26.31 16.81 -8.18
CA GLY A 322 -26.16 15.82 -9.24
C GLY A 322 -24.99 14.88 -8.99
N ARG A 323 -24.96 13.80 -9.75
CA ARG A 323 -23.88 12.80 -9.75
C ARG A 323 -22.54 13.45 -10.10
N LEU A 324 -21.49 13.08 -9.39
CA LEU A 324 -20.11 13.49 -9.67
C LEU A 324 -19.22 12.26 -9.70
N GLU A 325 -18.50 12.05 -10.81
CA GLU A 325 -17.48 11.00 -10.90
C GLU A 325 -16.09 11.61 -10.76
N ILE A 326 -15.29 11.00 -9.89
CA ILE A 326 -13.85 11.25 -9.81
C ILE A 326 -13.09 9.99 -10.21
N LEU A 327 -12.00 10.18 -10.92
CA LEU A 327 -11.11 9.09 -11.33
C LEU A 327 -9.69 9.62 -11.39
N GLY A 328 -8.75 9.04 -10.67
CA GLY A 328 -7.35 9.51 -10.59
C GLY A 328 -6.97 9.94 -9.18
N GLN A 329 -5.96 10.80 -9.05
CA GLN A 329 -5.42 11.25 -7.75
C GLN A 329 -5.97 12.63 -7.36
N PRO A 330 -6.78 12.73 -6.29
CA PRO A 330 -7.11 14.02 -5.69
C PRO A 330 -5.86 14.71 -5.13
N ARG A 331 -5.86 16.04 -5.15
CA ARG A 331 -4.76 16.86 -4.62
C ARG A 331 -5.32 17.88 -3.63
N VAL A 332 -4.61 18.12 -2.55
CA VAL A 332 -4.97 19.14 -1.55
C VAL A 332 -3.81 20.10 -1.42
N ALA A 333 -4.00 21.33 -1.88
CA ALA A 333 -3.04 22.40 -1.64
C ALA A 333 -3.41 23.08 -0.31
N LEU A 334 -2.44 23.31 0.57
CA LEU A 334 -2.65 23.92 1.89
C LEU A 334 -1.58 24.97 2.17
N ALA A 335 -1.99 26.08 2.77
CA ALA A 335 -1.10 27.03 3.44
C ALA A 335 -1.07 26.70 4.93
N VAL A 336 0.00 26.04 5.39
CA VAL A 336 0.11 25.48 6.74
C VAL A 336 1.12 26.23 7.61
N VAL A 337 0.82 26.38 8.89
CA VAL A 337 1.73 26.85 9.93
C VAL A 337 1.75 25.79 11.03
N SER A 338 2.93 25.37 11.48
CA SER A 338 3.06 24.46 12.61
C SER A 338 3.95 25.08 13.69
N THR A 339 3.69 24.75 14.95
CA THR A 339 4.55 25.10 16.09
C THR A 339 5.75 24.14 16.25
N ALA A 340 5.78 23.03 15.51
CA ALA A 340 6.84 22.04 15.58
C ALA A 340 7.82 22.10 14.38
N PRO A 341 9.09 21.69 14.57
CA PRO A 341 10.06 21.61 13.48
C PRO A 341 9.88 20.35 12.60
N VAL A 342 9.14 19.35 13.07
CA VAL A 342 8.72 18.16 12.33
C VAL A 342 7.24 17.96 12.61
N ALA A 343 6.43 17.83 11.56
CA ALA A 343 4.99 17.63 11.66
C ALA A 343 4.48 16.98 10.38
N ASN A 344 3.41 16.19 10.51
CA ASN A 344 2.70 15.62 9.37
C ASN A 344 1.41 16.40 9.13
N VAL A 345 0.94 16.36 7.89
CA VAL A 345 -0.44 16.66 7.53
C VAL A 345 -1.01 15.46 6.78
N VAL A 346 -2.14 14.97 7.28
CA VAL A 346 -2.90 13.87 6.70
C VAL A 346 -4.19 14.47 6.13
N CYS A 347 -4.47 14.18 4.87
CA CYS A 347 -5.69 14.58 4.20
C CYS A 347 -6.51 13.34 3.84
N LYS A 348 -7.78 13.29 4.25
CA LYS A 348 -8.70 12.23 3.86
C LYS A 348 -9.86 12.83 3.07
N LEU A 349 -10.18 12.21 1.94
CA LEU A 349 -11.36 12.53 1.14
C LEU A 349 -12.47 11.56 1.52
N CYS A 350 -13.63 12.09 1.92
CA CYS A 350 -14.77 11.32 2.40
C CYS A 350 -16.06 11.64 1.61
N ASP A 351 -16.90 10.61 1.46
CA ASP A 351 -18.28 10.70 1.00
C ASP A 351 -19.20 10.70 2.23
N VAL A 352 -19.91 11.81 2.46
CA VAL A 352 -20.84 11.96 3.57
C VAL A 352 -22.26 11.76 3.09
N ALA A 353 -22.90 10.70 3.60
CA ALA A 353 -24.28 10.38 3.29
C ALA A 353 -25.27 11.39 3.91
N PRO A 354 -26.54 11.44 3.43
CA PRO A 354 -27.56 12.35 3.96
C PRO A 354 -27.84 12.21 5.47
N ASP A 355 -27.56 11.04 6.05
CA ASP A 355 -27.69 10.76 7.48
C ASP A 355 -26.48 11.24 8.31
N GLY A 356 -25.43 11.76 7.65
CA GLY A 356 -24.19 12.25 8.26
C GLY A 356 -23.11 11.19 8.45
N THR A 357 -23.34 9.94 8.03
CA THR A 357 -22.33 8.88 8.05
C THR A 357 -21.19 9.20 7.05
N SER A 358 -19.94 9.10 7.49
CA SER A 358 -18.76 9.53 6.70
C SER A 358 -17.93 8.32 6.25
N ALA A 359 -17.90 8.06 4.94
CA ALA A 359 -17.14 6.97 4.34
C ALA A 359 -15.84 7.51 3.71
N MET A 360 -14.68 7.00 4.14
CA MET A 360 -13.40 7.37 3.56
C MET A 360 -13.25 6.78 2.15
N ILE A 361 -12.91 7.62 1.18
CA ILE A 361 -12.65 7.22 -0.22
C ILE A 361 -11.16 6.94 -0.42
N THR A 362 -10.32 7.90 -0.03
CA THR A 362 -8.87 7.86 -0.20
C THR A 362 -8.20 8.85 0.75
N SER A 363 -6.89 8.70 0.96
CA SER A 363 -6.10 9.56 1.83
C SER A 363 -4.71 9.82 1.24
N GLY A 364 -4.02 10.78 1.84
CA GLY A 364 -2.63 11.11 1.53
C GLY A 364 -1.98 11.74 2.75
N THR A 365 -0.69 11.45 2.94
CA THR A 365 0.10 11.93 4.07
C THR A 365 1.33 12.66 3.56
N LEU A 366 1.59 13.83 4.12
CA LEU A 366 2.79 14.60 3.89
C LEU A 366 3.51 14.87 5.21
N ASN A 367 4.75 14.40 5.33
CA ASN A 367 5.68 14.96 6.29
C ASN A 367 6.11 16.34 5.80
N LEU A 368 5.84 17.39 6.59
CA LEU A 368 6.09 18.77 6.18
C LEU A 368 7.58 19.09 6.00
N THR A 369 8.49 18.25 6.53
CA THR A 369 9.93 18.39 6.24
C THR A 369 10.28 17.95 4.81
N HIS A 370 9.46 17.07 4.22
CA HIS A 370 9.56 16.55 2.86
C HIS A 370 8.81 17.40 1.82
N ARG A 371 8.21 18.52 2.23
CA ARG A 371 7.41 19.46 1.38
C ARG A 371 8.04 19.86 0.03
N ARG A 372 9.36 19.75 -0.11
CA ARG A 372 10.12 20.08 -1.33
C ARG A 372 10.86 18.90 -1.92
N SER A 373 11.32 17.97 -1.08
CA SER A 373 12.13 16.83 -1.51
C SER A 373 12.05 15.67 -0.53
N ASN A 374 11.96 14.46 -1.07
CA ASN A 374 12.13 13.22 -0.31
C ASN A 374 13.60 12.80 -0.17
N THR A 375 14.51 13.39 -0.95
CA THR A 375 15.97 13.12 -0.87
C THR A 375 16.64 13.98 0.19
N ASP A 376 16.22 15.24 0.30
CA ASP A 376 16.84 16.28 1.11
C ASP A 376 15.77 17.01 1.95
N PRO A 377 15.20 16.34 2.98
CA PRO A 377 14.20 16.98 3.82
C PRO A 377 14.80 18.13 4.63
N GLU A 378 14.00 19.17 4.85
CA GLU A 378 14.40 20.37 5.60
C GLU A 378 13.47 20.56 6.80
N PRO A 379 13.99 20.89 8.00
CA PRO A 379 13.13 21.15 9.14
C PRO A 379 12.18 22.32 8.87
N MET A 380 11.01 22.26 9.49
CA MET A 380 10.10 23.38 9.55
C MET A 380 10.66 24.44 10.50
N ARG A 381 10.43 25.72 10.19
CA ARG A 381 10.60 26.82 11.15
C ARG A 381 9.28 27.04 11.89
N PRO A 382 9.21 26.80 13.22
CA PRO A 382 8.00 27.05 13.99
C PRO A 382 7.40 28.43 13.74
N GLY A 383 6.08 28.48 13.52
CA GLY A 383 5.34 29.72 13.26
C GLY A 383 5.46 30.28 11.84
N GLN A 384 6.31 29.72 10.98
CA GLN A 384 6.39 30.09 9.57
C GLN A 384 5.29 29.39 8.75
N ALA A 385 4.71 30.11 7.79
CA ALA A 385 3.77 29.54 6.83
C ALA A 385 4.49 28.90 5.64
N TYR A 386 3.97 27.75 5.22
CA TYR A 386 4.43 26.99 4.07
C TYR A 386 3.26 26.64 3.17
N ASP A 387 3.40 26.85 1.87
CA ASP A 387 2.47 26.30 0.88
C ASP A 387 2.94 24.88 0.54
N VAL A 388 2.05 23.91 0.71
CA VAL A 388 2.31 22.49 0.49
C VAL A 388 1.21 21.87 -0.35
N GLU A 389 1.54 20.74 -0.98
CA GLU A 389 0.57 19.94 -1.71
C GLU A 389 0.62 18.50 -1.22
N VAL A 390 -0.53 17.98 -0.80
CA VAL A 390 -0.72 16.57 -0.44
C VAL A 390 -1.42 15.90 -1.62
N THR A 391 -0.76 14.91 -2.22
CA THR A 391 -1.39 14.05 -3.23
C THR A 391 -2.02 12.85 -2.53
N LEU A 392 -3.29 12.59 -2.81
CA LEU A 392 -4.03 11.46 -2.24
C LEU A 392 -3.90 10.25 -3.19
N ASP A 393 -4.04 9.05 -2.65
CA ASP A 393 -4.00 7.83 -3.43
C ASP A 393 -5.08 7.83 -4.52
N ALA A 394 -4.75 7.23 -5.67
CA ALA A 394 -5.64 7.15 -6.81
C ALA A 394 -6.92 6.39 -6.46
N THR A 395 -8.05 6.89 -6.97
CA THR A 395 -9.37 6.27 -6.75
C THR A 395 -10.27 6.41 -7.97
N ALA A 396 -11.33 5.62 -8.01
CA ALA A 396 -12.45 5.74 -8.92
C ALA A 396 -13.74 5.72 -8.09
N TRP A 397 -14.42 6.86 -8.00
CA TRP A 397 -15.55 7.03 -7.08
C TRP A 397 -16.68 7.84 -7.72
N VAL A 398 -17.91 7.49 -7.37
CA VAL A 398 -19.14 8.16 -7.78
C VAL A 398 -19.85 8.70 -6.56
N PHE A 399 -19.91 10.03 -6.44
CA PHE A 399 -20.76 10.67 -5.45
C PHE A 399 -22.20 10.74 -5.96
N ALA A 400 -23.14 10.27 -5.13
CA ALA A 400 -24.56 10.35 -5.41
C ALA A 400 -25.14 11.75 -5.13
N PRO A 401 -26.25 12.16 -5.80
CA PRO A 401 -27.00 13.34 -5.39
C PRO A 401 -27.44 13.25 -3.92
N GLY A 402 -27.41 14.38 -3.21
CA GLY A 402 -27.72 14.47 -1.78
C GLY A 402 -26.54 14.15 -0.85
N HIS A 403 -25.50 13.49 -1.34
CA HIS A 403 -24.26 13.30 -0.59
C HIS A 403 -23.40 14.57 -0.58
N ARG A 404 -22.42 14.64 0.31
CA ARG A 404 -21.48 15.75 0.41
C ARG A 404 -20.04 15.28 0.24
N ILE A 405 -19.22 16.14 -0.35
CA ILE A 405 -17.77 15.94 -0.40
C ILE A 405 -17.20 16.52 0.88
N ARG A 406 -16.38 15.74 1.59
CA ARG A 406 -15.67 16.20 2.79
C ARG A 406 -14.17 16.00 2.66
N LEU A 407 -13.42 17.01 3.06
CA LEU A 407 -11.99 16.93 3.34
C LEU A 407 -11.80 16.95 4.86
N ASP A 408 -11.15 15.92 5.39
CA ASP A 408 -10.61 15.87 6.74
C ASP A 408 -9.09 16.18 6.66
N VAL A 409 -8.63 17.11 7.50
CA VAL A 409 -7.21 17.46 7.67
C VAL A 409 -6.80 17.25 9.13
N SER A 410 -5.85 16.35 9.35
CA SER A 410 -5.30 16.01 10.67
C SER A 410 -3.76 15.98 10.64
N GLY A 411 -3.14 15.67 11.78
CA GLY A 411 -1.68 15.50 11.87
C GLY A 411 -1.22 14.04 12.00
N SER A 412 -2.13 13.06 12.07
CA SER A 412 -1.79 11.64 12.30
C SER A 412 -2.71 10.70 11.51
N ASP A 413 -2.17 9.54 11.13
CA ASP A 413 -2.93 8.40 10.58
C ASP A 413 -2.49 7.12 11.28
N TRP A 414 -2.67 7.04 12.59
CA TRP A 414 -2.26 5.91 13.41
C TRP A 414 -3.27 4.74 13.34
N PRO A 415 -2.83 3.48 13.21
CA PRO A 415 -1.43 3.01 13.23
C PRO A 415 -0.75 2.90 11.86
N ASN A 416 -1.34 3.43 10.78
CA ASN A 416 -0.74 3.34 9.43
C ASN A 416 0.59 4.08 9.34
N VAL A 417 0.71 5.25 9.95
CA VAL A 417 1.88 6.13 9.91
C VAL A 417 2.46 6.30 11.30
N TRP A 418 3.79 6.31 11.40
CA TRP A 418 4.49 6.54 12.67
C TRP A 418 4.26 7.98 13.16
N PRO A 419 4.00 8.20 14.47
CA PRO A 419 3.77 9.53 15.01
C PRO A 419 4.96 10.49 14.82
N SER A 420 4.66 11.73 14.45
CA SER A 420 5.60 12.85 14.55
C SER A 420 6.07 13.01 16.01
N PRO A 421 7.36 13.33 16.27
CA PRO A 421 7.91 13.31 17.62
C PRO A 421 7.49 14.48 18.52
N TYR A 422 6.80 15.50 18.00
CA TYR A 422 6.48 16.71 18.76
C TYR A 422 4.97 16.87 18.97
N PRO A 423 4.54 17.23 20.20
CA PRO A 423 3.28 17.93 20.37
C PRO A 423 3.30 19.21 19.51
N ALA A 424 2.22 19.47 18.79
CA ALA A 424 2.15 20.60 17.87
C ALA A 424 0.73 21.17 17.79
N GLU A 425 0.64 22.45 17.48
CA GLU A 425 -0.56 23.03 16.90
C GLU A 425 -0.29 23.28 15.42
N THR A 426 -1.24 22.90 14.57
CA THR A 426 -1.15 23.13 13.13
C THR A 426 -2.34 23.96 12.68
N THR A 427 -2.04 25.07 12.03
CA THR A 427 -3.01 26.02 11.48
C THR A 427 -3.06 25.90 9.96
N VAL A 428 -4.25 25.72 9.40
CA VAL A 428 -4.52 25.80 7.97
C VAL A 428 -5.09 27.19 7.68
N ARG A 429 -4.42 27.96 6.82
CA ARG A 429 -4.91 29.26 6.34
C ARG A 429 -5.65 29.08 5.04
N TRP A 430 -6.77 29.75 4.85
CA TRP A 430 -7.58 29.71 3.64
C TRP A 430 -8.02 31.12 3.24
N GLY A 431 -8.40 31.30 1.99
CA GLY A 431 -8.80 32.60 1.43
C GLY A 431 -8.28 32.86 0.03
N ARG A 432 -8.59 34.04 -0.51
CA ARG A 432 -8.15 34.46 -1.86
C ARG A 432 -6.63 34.51 -2.04
N THR A 433 -5.89 34.84 -0.98
CA THR A 433 -4.43 34.93 -0.98
C THR A 433 -3.78 33.58 -0.67
N THR A 434 -4.27 32.90 0.36
CA THR A 434 -3.85 31.56 0.80
C THR A 434 -4.77 30.52 0.16
N ARG A 435 -4.42 30.09 -1.06
CA ARG A 435 -5.27 29.25 -1.93
C ARG A 435 -5.39 27.80 -1.46
N SER A 436 -5.66 27.55 -0.19
CA SER A 436 -5.95 26.22 0.33
C SER A 436 -7.21 25.67 -0.34
N ARG A 437 -7.09 24.51 -0.98
CA ARG A 437 -8.12 23.96 -1.87
C ARG A 437 -7.97 22.46 -2.05
N LEU A 438 -9.11 21.80 -2.21
CA LEU A 438 -9.24 20.43 -2.70
C LEU A 438 -9.42 20.47 -4.22
N ILE A 439 -8.64 19.66 -4.93
CA ILE A 439 -8.68 19.51 -6.39
C ILE A 439 -9.06 18.06 -6.68
N LEU A 440 -10.23 17.88 -7.28
CA LEU A 440 -10.79 16.57 -7.63
C LEU A 440 -10.57 16.28 -9.11
N PRO A 441 -10.00 15.12 -9.49
CA PRO A 441 -9.84 14.71 -10.88
C PRO A 441 -11.19 14.20 -11.38
N THR A 442 -11.94 15.04 -12.08
CA THR A 442 -13.28 14.69 -12.55
C THR A 442 -13.20 13.89 -13.84
N ALA A 443 -14.10 12.93 -13.98
CA ALA A 443 -14.30 12.22 -15.24
C ALA A 443 -15.74 12.43 -15.74
N PRO A 444 -15.97 12.38 -17.06
CA PRO A 444 -17.32 12.37 -17.58
C PRO A 444 -18.08 11.17 -17.01
N PRO A 445 -19.40 11.34 -16.75
CA PRO A 445 -20.23 10.24 -16.29
C PRO A 445 -20.14 9.04 -17.22
N SER A 446 -19.90 7.87 -16.64
CA SER A 446 -19.84 6.59 -17.32
C SER A 446 -21.09 5.78 -16.99
N ARG A 447 -21.54 4.93 -17.92
CA ARG A 447 -22.77 4.15 -17.74
C ARG A 447 -22.45 2.69 -17.39
N PRO A 448 -23.14 2.08 -16.40
CA PRO A 448 -22.90 0.69 -16.03
C PRO A 448 -23.06 -0.30 -17.18
N GLU A 449 -23.98 -0.06 -18.11
CA GLU A 449 -24.23 -0.92 -19.27
C GLU A 449 -23.11 -0.97 -20.29
N ASP A 450 -22.18 0.00 -20.25
CA ASP A 450 -21.01 0.05 -21.15
C ASP A 450 -19.83 -0.75 -20.59
N GLY A 451 -19.98 -1.34 -19.41
CA GLY A 451 -18.95 -2.12 -18.74
C GLY A 451 -18.66 -3.45 -19.45
N PRO A 452 -17.39 -3.88 -19.51
CA PRO A 452 -17.03 -5.18 -20.06
C PRO A 452 -17.57 -6.33 -19.19
N ASP A 453 -17.89 -7.46 -19.83
CA ASP A 453 -18.07 -8.72 -19.10
C ASP A 453 -16.72 -9.20 -18.59
N MET A 454 -16.59 -9.26 -17.27
CA MET A 454 -15.37 -9.67 -16.58
C MET A 454 -15.32 -11.17 -16.28
N GLY A 455 -16.34 -11.91 -16.72
CA GLY A 455 -16.48 -13.33 -16.45
C GLY A 455 -16.71 -13.64 -14.98
N LYS A 456 -16.85 -14.93 -14.68
CA LYS A 456 -16.94 -15.43 -13.32
C LYS A 456 -15.62 -16.07 -12.91
N PRO A 457 -15.26 -16.00 -11.62
CA PRO A 457 -14.09 -16.68 -11.12
C PRO A 457 -14.12 -18.17 -11.46
N VAL A 458 -12.97 -18.69 -11.92
CA VAL A 458 -12.77 -20.12 -12.12
C VAL A 458 -11.73 -20.56 -11.09
N MET A 459 -12.21 -21.12 -9.97
CA MET A 459 -11.34 -21.63 -8.92
C MET A 459 -10.59 -22.87 -9.42
N PRO A 460 -9.25 -22.86 -9.49
CA PRO A 460 -8.50 -24.06 -9.84
C PRO A 460 -8.42 -25.05 -8.67
N LEU A 461 -8.53 -26.34 -9.03
CA LEU A 461 -8.23 -27.62 -8.35
C LEU A 461 -8.10 -27.67 -6.81
N ASP A 462 -8.77 -28.67 -6.21
CA ASP A 462 -8.80 -29.07 -4.78
C ASP A 462 -7.44 -29.35 -4.08
N ARG A 463 -6.30 -29.04 -4.72
CA ARG A 463 -4.96 -29.41 -4.24
C ARG A 463 -4.42 -28.52 -3.11
N TYR A 464 -5.00 -27.36 -2.86
CA TYR A 464 -4.52 -26.43 -1.84
C TYR A 464 -5.62 -26.14 -0.82
N VAL A 465 -5.38 -26.53 0.43
CA VAL A 465 -6.30 -26.25 1.54
C VAL A 465 -5.68 -25.15 2.37
N MET A 466 -6.25 -23.94 2.34
CA MET A 466 -5.87 -22.83 3.21
C MET A 466 -7.02 -22.49 4.17
N ARG A 467 -6.66 -22.21 5.42
CA ARG A 467 -7.56 -21.79 6.49
C ARG A 467 -7.02 -20.52 7.11
N ALA A 468 -7.76 -19.42 6.93
CA ALA A 468 -7.50 -18.14 7.58
C ALA A 468 -8.71 -17.79 8.47
N PRO A 469 -8.67 -18.08 9.79
CA PRO A 469 -9.70 -17.64 10.72
C PRO A 469 -9.85 -16.11 10.73
N ARG A 470 -10.98 -15.63 11.26
CA ARG A 470 -11.24 -14.19 11.35
C ARG A 470 -10.12 -13.49 12.14
N PRO A 471 -9.48 -12.46 11.57
CA PRO A 471 -8.48 -11.66 12.26
C PRO A 471 -9.02 -11.01 13.53
N ARG A 472 -8.17 -10.80 14.54
CA ARG A 472 -8.48 -9.96 15.71
C ARG A 472 -7.89 -8.58 15.54
N PHE A 473 -8.70 -7.57 15.85
CA PHE A 473 -8.30 -6.18 15.96
C PHE A 473 -8.98 -5.61 17.20
N ARG A 474 -8.21 -5.10 18.16
CA ARG A 474 -8.75 -4.44 19.36
C ARG A 474 -8.11 -3.07 19.50
N LEU A 475 -8.94 -2.06 19.62
CA LEU A 475 -8.54 -0.73 20.03
C LEU A 475 -8.81 -0.57 21.53
N VAL A 476 -7.80 -0.17 22.28
CA VAL A 476 -7.92 0.19 23.68
C VAL A 476 -7.51 1.65 23.85
N ARG A 477 -8.29 2.40 24.62
CA ARG A 477 -8.04 3.80 24.93
C ARG A 477 -7.98 3.97 26.44
N ASP A 478 -6.86 4.49 26.92
CA ASP A 478 -6.67 4.90 28.30
C ASP A 478 -6.80 6.42 28.39
N PRO A 479 -7.92 6.94 28.90
CA PRO A 479 -8.14 8.37 29.02
C PRO A 479 -7.36 9.01 30.17
N ILE A 480 -6.83 8.23 31.13
CA ILE A 480 -6.05 8.76 32.26
C ILE A 480 -4.65 9.12 31.79
N ASP A 481 -4.03 8.23 31.02
CA ASP A 481 -2.68 8.44 30.52
C ASP A 481 -2.64 9.14 29.14
N GLU A 482 -3.80 9.31 28.50
CA GLU A 482 -3.95 9.77 27.12
C GLU A 482 -3.19 8.88 26.12
N ARG A 483 -3.25 7.57 26.37
CA ARG A 483 -2.62 6.53 25.57
C ARG A 483 -3.67 5.72 24.83
N SER A 484 -3.34 5.29 23.63
CA SER A 484 -4.11 4.27 22.93
C SER A 484 -3.19 3.18 22.43
N TRP A 485 -3.69 1.95 22.44
CA TRP A 485 -3.03 0.86 21.76
C TRP A 485 -3.96 0.04 20.89
N VAL A 486 -3.38 -0.50 19.82
CA VAL A 486 -4.02 -1.39 18.88
C VAL A 486 -3.38 -2.77 19.03
N GLU A 487 -4.20 -3.79 19.23
CA GLU A 487 -3.78 -5.20 19.27
C GLU A 487 -4.28 -5.91 18.01
N THR A 488 -3.39 -6.60 17.31
CA THR A 488 -3.71 -7.38 16.11
C THR A 488 -3.28 -8.84 16.27
N MET A 489 -4.05 -9.78 15.72
CA MET A 489 -3.67 -11.21 15.68
C MET A 489 -4.30 -11.96 14.51
N THR A 490 -3.45 -12.54 13.65
CA THR A 490 -3.83 -13.37 12.49
C THR A 490 -3.24 -14.73 12.72
N THR A 491 -4.00 -15.73 12.32
CA THR A 491 -3.49 -17.06 12.05
C THR A 491 -3.86 -17.45 10.64
N GLU A 492 -2.99 -18.21 10.01
CA GLU A 492 -3.32 -18.95 8.80
C GLU A 492 -2.63 -20.30 8.89
N SER A 493 -3.24 -21.30 8.29
CA SER A 493 -2.58 -22.56 7.99
C SER A 493 -2.97 -23.05 6.62
N GLY A 494 -2.10 -23.86 6.04
CA GLY A 494 -2.44 -24.55 4.81
C GLY A 494 -1.63 -25.81 4.60
N SER A 495 -2.06 -26.58 3.62
CA SER A 495 -1.43 -27.84 3.24
C SER A 495 -1.43 -27.99 1.73
N ILE A 496 -0.29 -28.41 1.20
CA ILE A 496 -0.14 -28.96 -0.14
C ILE A 496 0.13 -30.45 0.06
N PRO A 497 -0.83 -31.34 -0.24
CA PRO A 497 -0.72 -32.77 0.05
C PRO A 497 0.56 -33.40 -0.53
N GLY A 498 1.35 -34.00 0.35
CA GLY A 498 2.61 -34.66 -0.02
C GLY A 498 3.82 -33.73 -0.16
N GLU A 499 3.62 -32.41 -0.05
CA GLU A 499 4.70 -31.42 -0.22
C GLU A 499 4.99 -30.68 1.09
N VAL A 500 4.01 -29.94 1.62
CA VAL A 500 4.22 -29.09 2.80
C VAL A 500 2.94 -28.84 3.58
N ASP A 501 3.02 -28.94 4.91
CA ASP A 501 2.06 -28.31 5.81
C ASP A 501 2.69 -27.04 6.39
N TYR A 502 1.91 -25.97 6.52
CA TYR A 502 2.40 -24.76 7.14
C TYR A 502 1.35 -24.11 8.03
N SER A 503 1.82 -23.35 9.00
CA SER A 503 1.00 -22.42 9.74
C SER A 503 1.81 -21.20 10.12
N TYR A 504 1.17 -20.04 10.17
CA TYR A 504 1.77 -18.86 10.75
C TYR A 504 0.81 -18.20 11.75
N GLU A 505 1.40 -17.60 12.77
CA GLU A 505 0.73 -16.73 13.73
C GLU A 505 1.48 -15.41 13.78
N LYS A 506 0.75 -14.30 13.70
CA LYS A 506 1.32 -12.95 13.77
C LYS A 506 0.54 -12.15 14.78
N ARG A 507 1.23 -11.60 15.76
CA ARG A 507 0.68 -10.68 16.77
C ARG A 507 1.47 -9.39 16.75
N ALA A 508 0.76 -8.28 16.87
CA ALA A 508 1.40 -6.98 17.07
C ALA A 508 0.57 -6.10 17.99
N THR A 509 1.26 -5.35 18.86
CA THR A 509 0.71 -4.29 19.69
C THR A 509 1.37 -2.97 19.33
N PHE A 510 0.56 -1.99 18.97
CA PHE A 510 0.97 -0.63 18.62
C PHE A 510 0.54 0.29 19.75
N GLU A 511 1.46 1.07 20.32
CA GLU A 511 1.20 1.99 21.42
C GLU A 511 1.62 3.42 21.03
N ALA A 512 0.73 4.39 21.25
CA ALA A 512 1.00 5.81 21.08
C ALA A 512 0.35 6.64 22.21
N CYS A 513 0.93 7.80 22.50
CA CYS A 513 0.51 8.73 23.56
C CYS A 513 0.31 10.12 22.96
N ASP A 514 -0.86 10.74 23.20
CA ASP A 514 -1.12 12.09 22.69
C ASP A 514 -0.27 13.16 23.40
N ARG A 515 0.02 12.99 24.69
CA ARG A 515 0.88 13.90 25.46
C ARG A 515 2.37 13.76 25.18
N ASP A 516 2.78 12.58 24.71
CA ASP A 516 4.18 12.23 24.48
C ASP A 516 4.33 11.44 23.18
N PRO A 517 4.12 12.10 22.03
CA PRO A 517 4.09 11.43 20.74
C PRO A 517 5.48 10.98 20.27
N ALA A 518 6.55 11.48 20.89
CA ALA A 518 7.92 11.01 20.67
C ALA A 518 8.09 9.52 21.00
N HIS A 519 7.37 9.03 22.01
CA HIS A 519 7.50 7.68 22.55
C HIS A 519 6.36 6.77 22.09
N ALA A 520 6.39 6.40 20.81
CA ALA A 520 5.58 5.34 20.25
C ALA A 520 6.31 4.00 20.31
N THR A 521 5.57 2.90 20.37
CA THR A 521 6.14 1.55 20.46
C THR A 521 5.32 0.56 19.65
N ILE A 522 6.02 -0.32 18.93
CA ILE A 522 5.45 -1.50 18.28
C ILE A 522 6.12 -2.73 18.85
N ARG A 523 5.34 -3.69 19.36
CA ARG A 523 5.79 -5.00 19.84
C ARG A 523 5.19 -6.09 18.98
N THR A 524 5.96 -7.11 18.64
CA THR A 524 5.52 -8.18 17.76
C THR A 524 6.00 -9.55 18.18
N ASP A 525 5.15 -10.54 17.96
CA ASP A 525 5.44 -11.96 18.13
C ASP A 525 4.94 -12.71 16.89
N HIS A 526 5.87 -13.24 16.10
CA HIS A 526 5.58 -13.99 14.88
C HIS A 526 6.09 -15.41 15.04
N SER A 527 5.29 -16.38 14.59
CA SER A 527 5.68 -17.78 14.54
C SER A 527 5.35 -18.33 13.17
N MET A 528 6.32 -18.97 12.53
CA MET A 528 6.11 -19.70 11.29
C MET A 528 6.54 -21.13 11.46
N ARG A 529 5.63 -22.03 11.12
CA ARG A 529 5.84 -23.45 11.19
C ARG A 529 5.67 -24.05 9.80
N ILE A 530 6.61 -24.91 9.42
CA ILE A 530 6.51 -25.76 8.23
C ILE A 530 6.75 -27.23 8.61
N VAL A 531 6.07 -28.15 7.93
CA VAL A 531 6.38 -29.58 7.90
C VAL A 531 6.74 -29.94 6.47
N ARG A 532 7.95 -30.45 6.26
CA ARG A 532 8.32 -31.09 4.99
C ARG A 532 9.00 -32.41 5.28
N GLN A 533 8.65 -33.44 4.51
CA GLN A 533 9.20 -34.79 4.66
C GLN A 533 9.16 -35.35 6.11
N GLY A 534 8.16 -34.95 6.89
CA GLY A 534 7.99 -35.37 8.29
C GLY A 534 8.80 -34.53 9.31
N THR A 535 9.69 -33.65 8.87
CA THR A 535 10.45 -32.74 9.74
C THR A 535 9.67 -31.46 9.96
N ALA A 536 9.46 -31.11 11.24
CA ALA A 536 8.84 -29.88 11.66
C ALA A 536 9.92 -28.81 11.92
N THR A 537 9.87 -27.69 11.20
CA THR A 537 10.69 -26.52 11.51
C THR A 537 9.81 -25.36 11.94
N VAL A 538 10.18 -24.69 13.02
CA VAL A 538 9.51 -23.50 13.52
C VAL A 538 10.51 -22.37 13.63
N ALA A 539 10.17 -21.20 13.09
CA ALA A 539 10.90 -19.95 13.27
C ALA A 539 10.02 -18.98 14.07
N ASP A 540 10.41 -18.72 15.32
CA ASP A 540 9.75 -17.77 16.22
C ASP A 540 10.56 -16.47 16.27
N ALA A 541 9.95 -15.35 15.88
CA ALA A 541 10.57 -14.04 15.90
C ALA A 541 9.84 -13.09 16.86
N HIS A 542 10.64 -12.39 17.66
CA HIS A 542 10.18 -11.35 18.58
C HIS A 542 10.77 -10.01 18.17
N GLY A 543 9.96 -8.97 18.18
CA GLY A 543 10.34 -7.64 17.72
C GLY A 543 9.81 -6.55 18.63
N ARG A 544 10.60 -5.50 18.80
CA ARG A 544 10.24 -4.25 19.46
C ARG A 544 10.91 -3.11 18.72
N LEU A 545 10.10 -2.22 18.15
CA LEU A 545 10.56 -0.93 17.63
C LEU A 545 9.99 0.17 18.52
N GLU A 546 10.86 1.04 19.01
CA GLU A 546 10.46 2.20 19.82
C GLU A 546 11.04 3.46 19.23
N SER A 547 10.41 4.59 19.49
CA SER A 547 10.99 5.88 19.14
C SER A 547 11.18 6.78 20.37
N THR A 548 12.11 7.71 20.23
CA THR A 548 12.29 8.88 21.08
C THR A 548 12.15 10.14 20.21
N GLY A 549 12.44 11.33 20.74
CA GLY A 549 12.47 12.56 19.95
C GLY A 549 13.60 12.60 18.91
N ASP A 550 14.63 11.78 19.07
CA ASP A 550 15.88 11.84 18.30
C ASP A 550 16.27 10.50 17.63
N ALA A 551 15.64 9.38 17.97
CA ALA A 551 16.01 8.07 17.43
C ALA A 551 14.85 7.07 17.34
N PHE A 552 15.08 6.02 16.56
CA PHE A 552 14.38 4.74 16.60
C PHE A 552 15.28 3.68 17.22
N HIS A 553 14.72 2.79 18.04
CA HIS A 553 15.41 1.70 18.71
C HIS A 553 14.79 0.37 18.31
N LEU A 554 15.52 -0.42 17.53
CA LEU A 554 15.12 -1.76 17.11
C LEU A 554 15.74 -2.81 18.02
N GLN A 555 14.89 -3.67 18.57
CA GLN A 555 15.26 -4.93 19.16
C GLN A 555 14.50 -6.03 18.41
N CYS A 556 15.20 -6.98 17.82
CA CYS A 556 14.54 -8.13 17.22
C CYS A 556 15.37 -9.39 17.42
N GLY A 557 14.73 -10.55 17.40
CA GLY A 557 15.41 -11.83 17.49
C GLY A 557 14.60 -12.94 16.85
N VAL A 558 15.29 -14.03 16.51
CA VAL A 558 14.69 -15.24 15.94
C VAL A 558 15.25 -16.46 16.64
N VAL A 559 14.38 -17.44 16.89
CA VAL A 559 14.72 -18.78 17.36
C VAL A 559 14.18 -19.77 16.35
N VAL A 560 15.03 -20.68 15.88
CA VAL A 560 14.64 -21.76 14.99
C VAL A 560 14.71 -23.07 15.76
N THR A 561 13.61 -23.81 15.75
CA THR A 561 13.55 -25.16 16.30
C THR A 561 13.26 -26.18 15.21
N VAL A 562 13.91 -27.34 15.29
CA VAL A 562 13.68 -28.50 14.41
C VAL A 562 13.25 -29.67 15.28
N ASP A 563 12.06 -30.20 15.03
CA ASP A 563 11.44 -31.27 15.80
C ASP A 563 11.48 -31.03 17.33
N GLY A 564 11.26 -29.76 17.72
CA GLY A 564 11.23 -29.30 19.11
C GLY A 564 12.60 -29.00 19.73
N THR A 565 13.71 -29.18 19.00
CA THR A 565 15.07 -28.86 19.48
C THR A 565 15.54 -27.53 18.89
N GLU A 566 16.05 -26.62 19.72
CA GLU A 566 16.66 -25.36 19.25
C GLU A 566 17.87 -25.65 18.36
N ARG A 567 17.81 -25.16 17.12
CA ARG A 567 18.86 -25.30 16.10
C ARG A 567 19.66 -24.02 15.91
N PHE A 568 19.02 -22.87 16.08
CA PHE A 568 19.62 -21.56 15.86
C PHE A 568 18.90 -20.48 16.68
N ARG A 569 19.66 -19.48 17.13
CA ARG A 569 19.16 -18.29 17.80
C ARG A 569 20.02 -17.10 17.44
N ARG A 570 19.38 -15.96 17.15
CA ARG A 570 20.07 -14.70 16.93
C ARG A 570 19.22 -13.52 17.39
N SER A 571 19.89 -12.48 17.87
CA SER A 571 19.26 -11.22 18.26
C SER A 571 20.04 -10.04 17.71
N TRP A 572 19.34 -8.97 17.38
CA TRP A 572 19.87 -7.71 16.89
C TRP A 572 19.34 -6.56 17.74
N PHE A 573 20.23 -5.62 18.03
CA PHE A 573 19.94 -4.40 18.78
C PHE A 573 20.62 -3.24 18.04
N ARG A 574 19.83 -2.29 17.56
CA ARG A 574 20.31 -1.13 16.79
C ARG A 574 19.51 0.11 17.14
N SER A 575 20.19 1.25 17.11
CA SER A 575 19.58 2.57 17.25
C SER A 575 19.87 3.38 16.00
N PHE A 576 18.85 4.05 15.48
CA PHE A 576 18.92 4.83 14.25
C PHE A 576 18.49 6.25 14.56
N PRO A 577 19.30 7.29 14.29
CA PRO A 577 18.86 8.66 14.47
C PRO A 577 17.63 8.96 13.58
N ARG A 578 16.71 9.81 14.07
CA ARG A 578 15.58 10.30 13.27
C ARG A 578 16.08 11.32 12.25
N HIS A 579 15.83 11.07 10.98
CA HIS A 579 16.17 11.98 9.89
C HIS A 579 14.95 12.78 9.44
N LEU A 580 14.44 13.64 10.35
CA LEU A 580 13.25 14.47 10.11
C LEU A 580 11.96 13.69 9.81
N VAL A 581 11.88 12.44 10.26
CA VAL A 581 10.73 11.52 10.13
C VAL A 581 10.08 11.22 11.47
#